data_AF-A0A120FPE7-F1
#
_entry.id   AF-A0A120FPE7-F1
#
_cell.length_a   1.000
_cell.length_b   1.000
_cell.length_c   1.000
_cell.angle_alpha   90.00
_cell.angle_beta   90.00
_cell.angle_gamma   90.00
#
_symmetry.space_group_name_H-M   'P 1'
#
loop_
_entity.id
_entity.type
_entity.pdbx_description
1 polymer ?
#
loop_
_entity_poly.entity_id
_entity_poly.type
_entity_poly.pdbx_seq_one_letter_code
_entity_poly.pdbx_strand_id
1 'polypeptide(L)' 'MRSFLLIAAAILAFAATMTFESEDANAVVCARGVHRAGCAGYRGAVVVRRPPVAACRWVWVGGVKVRRCY' A
#
# COMPACT_ATOMS: atom_id res chain seq x y z
N MET A 1 -22.08 0.90 -45.65
CA MET A 1 -21.41 2.16 -45.26
C MET A 1 -21.72 2.57 -43.82
N ARG A 2 -22.99 2.64 -43.41
CA ARG A 2 -23.35 3.03 -42.04
C ARG A 2 -22.85 2.08 -40.94
N SER A 3 -22.88 0.77 -41.17
CA SER A 3 -22.38 -0.25 -40.23
C SER A 3 -20.87 -0.14 -39.98
N PHE A 4 -20.08 0.10 -41.02
CA PHE A 4 -18.63 0.29 -40.89
C PHE A 4 -18.28 1.52 -40.04
N LEU A 5 -19.04 2.61 -40.18
CA LEU A 5 -18.84 3.82 -39.35
C LEU A 5 -19.12 3.56 -37.87
N LEU A 6 -20.13 2.74 -37.56
CA LEU A 6 -20.46 2.39 -36.17
C LEU A 6 -19.40 1.49 -35.53
N ILE A 7 -18.84 0.54 -36.28
CA ILE A 7 -17.77 -0.34 -35.79
C ILE A 7 -16.49 0.47 -35.53
N ALA A 8 -16.12 1.36 -36.45
CA ALA A 8 -14.96 2.23 -36.28
C ALA A 8 -15.11 3.14 -35.04
N ALA A 9 -16.29 3.73 -34.84
CA ALA A 9 -16.57 4.56 -33.67
C ALA A 9 -16.49 3.79 -32.35
N ALA A 10 -16.99 2.54 -32.31
CA ALA A 10 -16.92 1.70 -31.12
C ALA A 10 -15.48 1.31 -30.76
N ILE A 11 -14.66 0.96 -31.77
CA ILE A 11 -13.25 0.63 -31.58
C ILE A 11 -12.46 1.85 -31.08
N LEU A 12 -12.69 3.02 -31.67
CA LEU A 12 -12.07 4.28 -31.24
C LEU A 12 -12.44 4.66 -29.80
N ALA A 13 -13.72 4.53 -29.44
CA ALA A 13 -14.19 4.81 -28.09
C ALA A 13 -13.56 3.84 -27.07
N PHE A 14 -13.50 2.54 -27.40
CA PHE A 14 -12.88 1.54 -26.53
C PHE A 14 -11.37 1.75 -26.37
N ALA A 15 -10.66 2.02 -27.47
CA ALA A 15 -9.24 2.35 -27.44
C ALA A 15 -8.96 3.61 -26.61
N ALA A 16 -9.80 4.64 -26.74
CA ALA A 16 -9.69 5.85 -25.92
C ALA A 16 -9.85 5.53 -24.42
N THR A 17 -10.81 4.69 -24.03
CA THR A 17 -10.96 4.30 -22.62
C THR A 17 -9.76 3.51 -22.07
N MET A 18 -9.06 2.75 -22.90
CA MET A 18 -7.85 2.02 -22.49
C MET A 18 -6.62 2.93 -22.36
N THR A 19 -6.61 4.10 -23.00
CA THR A 19 -5.53 5.11 -22.84
C THR A 19 -5.69 5.98 -21.60
N PHE A 20 -6.88 6.00 -20.99
CA PHE A 20 -7.07 6.59 -19.67
C PHE A 20 -6.74 5.54 -18.62
N GLU A 21 -5.45 5.44 -18.29
CA GLU A 21 -4.99 4.70 -17.13
C GLU A 21 -5.71 5.27 -15.90
N SER A 22 -6.55 4.45 -15.27
CA SER A 22 -7.14 4.75 -13.96
C SER A 22 -6.02 4.72 -12.92
N GLU A 23 -5.21 5.77 -12.86
CA GLU A 23 -4.12 5.93 -11.88
C GLU A 23 -4.63 6.34 -10.48
N ASP A 24 -5.94 6.52 -10.30
CA ASP A 24 -6.48 7.05 -9.03
C ASP A 24 -7.00 5.97 -8.06
N ALA A 25 -6.93 4.68 -8.40
CA ALA A 25 -7.25 3.59 -7.47
C ALA A 25 -6.04 3.14 -6.61
N ASN A 26 -4.85 3.71 -6.84
CA ASN A 26 -3.58 3.33 -6.22
C ASN A 26 -2.94 4.48 -5.41
N ALA A 27 -3.75 5.35 -4.79
CA ALA A 27 -3.23 6.57 -4.17
C ALA A 27 -2.37 6.31 -2.90
N VAL A 28 -2.31 5.07 -2.39
CA VAL A 28 -1.48 4.72 -1.24
C VAL A 28 -0.88 3.32 -1.40
N VAL A 29 0.35 3.23 -1.90
CA VAL A 29 1.12 1.98 -1.86
C VAL A 29 1.73 1.84 -0.48
N CYS A 30 1.07 1.09 0.40
CA CYS A 30 1.59 0.76 1.72
C CYS A 30 2.38 -0.55 1.70
N ALA A 31 3.65 -0.48 2.06
CA ALA A 31 4.52 -1.64 2.23
C ALA A 31 4.95 -1.79 3.70
N ARG A 32 4.94 -3.02 4.18
CA ARG A 32 5.34 -3.36 5.56
C ARG A 32 6.58 -4.25 5.53
N GLY A 33 7.74 -3.64 5.76
CA GLY A 33 9.00 -4.34 5.98
C GLY A 33 9.22 -4.73 7.44
N VAL A 34 10.28 -5.50 7.68
CA VAL A 34 10.68 -5.96 9.02
C VAL A 34 11.11 -4.78 9.90
N HIS A 35 11.95 -3.90 9.38
CA HIS A 35 12.51 -2.76 10.12
C HIS A 35 11.79 -1.44 9.87
N ARG A 36 11.09 -1.31 8.74
CA ARG A 36 10.41 -0.08 8.34
C ARG A 36 9.08 -0.40 7.69
N ALA A 37 8.09 0.43 7.94
CA ALA A 37 6.83 0.42 7.23
C ALA A 37 6.65 1.80 6.60
N GLY A 38 6.04 1.84 5.42
CA GLY A 38 5.83 3.11 4.75
C GLY A 38 4.70 3.05 3.75
N CYS A 39 4.17 4.23 3.43
CA CYS A 39 3.13 4.43 2.45
C CYS A 39 3.54 5.57 1.52
N ALA A 40 3.37 5.39 0.22
CA ALA A 40 3.63 6.41 -0.79
C ALA A 40 2.35 6.78 -1.52
N GLY A 41 2.13 8.08 -1.72
CA GLY A 41 0.99 8.62 -2.46
C GLY A 41 1.33 9.95 -3.13
N TYR A 42 0.36 10.56 -3.79
CA TYR A 42 0.58 11.73 -4.65
C TYR A 42 1.18 12.96 -3.93
N ARG A 43 0.91 13.08 -2.62
CA ARG A 43 1.41 14.17 -1.76
C ARG A 43 2.76 13.87 -1.12
N GLY A 44 3.35 12.71 -1.39
CA GLY A 44 4.64 12.28 -0.85
C GLY A 44 4.61 10.91 -0.18
N ALA A 45 5.72 10.56 0.45
CA ALA A 45 5.91 9.28 1.11
C ALA A 45 6.24 9.45 2.59
N VAL A 46 5.65 8.60 3.42
CA VAL A 46 6.00 8.49 4.84
C VAL A 46 6.59 7.11 5.07
N VAL A 47 7.79 7.08 5.65
CA VAL A 47 8.43 5.86 6.09
C VAL A 47 8.75 6.00 7.57
N VAL A 48 8.23 5.09 8.38
CA VAL A 48 8.52 5.01 9.80
C VAL A 48 9.39 3.81 10.09
N ARG A 49 10.32 3.97 11.03
CA ARG A 49 10.94 2.80 11.66
C ARG A 49 9.86 2.04 12.39
N ARG A 50 9.81 0.73 12.16
CA ARG A 50 8.93 -0.12 12.95
C ARG A 50 9.43 -0.02 14.39
N PRO A 51 8.55 0.33 15.36
CA PRO A 51 8.98 0.29 16.73
C PRO A 51 9.51 -1.12 16.98
N PRO A 52 10.64 -1.27 17.69
CA PRO A 52 11.02 -2.59 18.15
C PRO A 52 9.78 -3.15 18.83
N VAL A 53 9.37 -4.38 18.45
CA VAL A 53 8.39 -5.10 19.25
C VAL A 53 8.94 -5.03 20.67
N ALA A 54 8.28 -4.28 21.56
CA ALA A 54 8.75 -4.04 22.91
C ALA A 54 9.12 -5.42 23.43
N ALA A 55 10.42 -5.67 23.60
CA ALA A 55 10.87 -7.04 23.59
C ALA A 55 10.63 -7.57 25.00
N CYS A 56 9.39 -8.02 25.19
CA CYS A 56 8.89 -8.48 26.45
C CYS A 56 9.67 -9.75 26.80
N ARG A 57 10.54 -9.63 27.79
CA ARG A 57 11.26 -10.78 28.33
C ARG A 57 10.69 -11.14 29.69
N TRP A 58 10.62 -12.43 29.95
CA TRP A 58 10.38 -12.92 31.30
C TRP A 58 11.66 -12.76 32.11
N VAL A 59 11.58 -11.98 33.18
CA VAL A 59 12.69 -11.74 34.11
C VAL A 59 12.26 -12.13 35.52
N TRP A 60 13.21 -12.62 36.31
CA TRP A 60 12.98 -12.91 37.72
C TRP A 60 13.26 -11.65 38.54
N VAL A 61 12.26 -11.21 39.32
CA VAL A 61 12.39 -10.07 40.24
C VAL A 61 11.89 -10.55 41.60
N GLY A 62 12.78 -10.61 42.59
CA GLY A 62 12.41 -11.06 43.94
C GLY A 62 11.81 -12.47 43.99
N GLY A 63 12.27 -13.39 43.13
CA GLY A 63 11.75 -14.76 43.08
C GLY A 63 10.41 -14.94 42.35
N VAL A 64 9.84 -13.87 41.79
CA VAL A 64 8.61 -13.92 40.97
C VAL A 64 8.96 -13.68 39.50
N LYS A 65 8.38 -14.50 38.61
CA LYS A 65 8.59 -14.38 37.16
C LYS A 65 7.64 -13.33 36.59
N VAL A 66 8.17 -12.16 36.23
CA VAL A 66 7.40 -11.03 35.70
C VAL A 66 7.71 -10.79 34.24
N ARG A 67 6.70 -10.42 33.44
CA ARG A 67 6.87 -10.06 32.03
C ARG A 67 7.22 -8.58 31.94
N ARG A 68 8.48 -8.26 31.61
CA ARG A 68 8.95 -6.88 31.48
C ARG A 68 9.20 -6.55 30.02
N CYS A 69 8.52 -5.52 29.52
CA CYS A 69 8.73 -4.96 28.20
C CYS A 69 9.56 -3.68 28.36
N TYR A 70 10.57 -3.49 27.52
CA TYR A 70 11.46 -2.33 27.49
C TYR A 70 11.26 -1.53 26.21
#